data_AF-A0A5E4I4V8-F1
#
_entry.id   AF-A0A5E4I4V8-F1
#
_cell.length_a   1.000
_cell.length_b   1.000
_cell.length_c   1.000
_cell.angle_alpha   90.00
_cell.angle_beta   90.00
_cell.angle_gamma   90.00
#
_symmetry.space_group_name_H-M   'P 1'
#
loop_
_entity.id
_entity.type
_entity.pdbx_description
1 polymer ?
#
loop_
_entity_poly.entity_id
_entity_poly.type
_entity_poly.pdbx_seq_one_letter_code
_entity_poly.pdbx_strand_id
1 'polypeptide(L)'
;MFLCDEAQRDYFSEEAQKANVELYGLDETLHAGAVFIPLDMDAIKRGEMYQQIINAIYSRIFGSIVEKLEAVAKSKVRNNLTERSQEAFIKLVDSMRAINILGDDAVIAKLNRIADLIRNNEIENLQKELSAEIKTIQARTKERVLQL
;
A
#
# COMPACT_ATOMS: atom_id res chain seq x y z
N MET A 1 -1.45 8.37 -10.62
CA MET A 1 -1.98 8.92 -9.35
C MET A 1 -2.38 10.35 -9.63
N PHE A 2 -3.62 10.72 -9.32
CA PHE A 2 -4.13 12.08 -9.52
C PHE A 2 -4.49 12.68 -8.17
N LEU A 3 -4.29 13.98 -8.03
CA LEU A 3 -4.84 14.72 -6.90
C LEU A 3 -6.27 15.06 -7.26
N CYS A 4 -7.18 14.69 -6.37
CA CYS A 4 -8.61 14.88 -6.58
C CYS A 4 -9.23 15.55 -5.36
N ASP A 5 -10.09 16.52 -5.62
CA ASP A 5 -11.03 17.03 -4.63
C ASP A 5 -12.24 16.07 -4.46
N GLU A 6 -13.20 16.43 -3.61
CA GLU A 6 -14.37 15.59 -3.32
C GLU A 6 -15.24 15.34 -4.57
N ALA A 7 -15.44 16.36 -5.41
CA ALA A 7 -16.25 16.22 -6.62
C ALA A 7 -15.57 15.29 -7.65
N GLN A 8 -14.25 15.40 -7.78
CA GLN A 8 -13.46 14.51 -8.64
C GLN A 8 -13.40 13.08 -8.09
N ARG A 9 -13.38 12.91 -6.76
CA ARG A 9 -13.44 11.59 -6.12
C ARG A 9 -14.74 10.87 -6.47
N ASP A 10 -15.87 11.55 -6.40
CA ASP A 10 -17.17 10.96 -6.72
C ASP A 10 -17.22 10.53 -8.19
N TYR A 11 -16.76 11.40 -9.10
CA TYR A 11 -16.64 11.07 -10.51
C TYR A 11 -15.78 9.82 -10.76
N PHE A 12 -14.57 9.74 -10.19
CA PHE A 12 -13.70 8.58 -10.38
C PHE A 12 -14.27 7.31 -9.72
N SER A 13 -15.07 7.44 -8.66
CA SER A 13 -15.74 6.31 -8.03
C SER A 13 -16.81 5.73 -8.95
N GLU A 14 -17.62 6.60 -9.58
CA GLU A 14 -18.64 6.18 -10.55
C GLU A 14 -18.03 5.51 -11.78
N GLU A 15 -16.97 6.10 -12.35
CA GLU A 15 -16.29 5.54 -13.52
C GLU A 15 -15.63 4.19 -13.20
N ALA A 16 -15.01 4.05 -12.03
CA ALA A 16 -14.46 2.77 -11.60
C ALA A 16 -15.55 1.71 -11.43
N GLN A 17 -16.74 2.08 -10.95
CA GLN A 17 -17.87 1.17 -10.81
C GLN A 17 -18.41 0.72 -12.17
N LYS A 18 -18.53 1.63 -13.14
CA LYS A 18 -18.92 1.28 -14.52
C LYS A 18 -17.91 0.32 -15.15
N ALA A 19 -16.62 0.63 -15.05
CA ALA A 19 -15.55 -0.23 -15.55
C ALA A 19 -15.56 -1.61 -14.86
N ASN A 20 -15.88 -1.66 -13.57
CA ASN A 20 -15.99 -2.92 -12.84
C ASN A 20 -17.14 -3.79 -13.34
N VAL A 21 -18.31 -3.19 -13.62
CA VAL A 21 -19.46 -3.90 -14.19
C VAL A 21 -19.13 -4.43 -15.59
N GLU A 22 -18.48 -3.62 -16.43
CA GLU A 22 -18.06 -4.04 -17.77
C GLU A 22 -17.07 -5.20 -17.73
N LEU A 23 -16.05 -5.12 -16.87
CA LEU A 23 -15.04 -6.17 -16.71
C LEU A 23 -15.63 -7.46 -16.16
N TYR A 24 -16.45 -7.37 -15.12
CA TYR A 24 -17.12 -8.53 -14.54
C TYR A 24 -18.07 -9.20 -15.53
N GLY A 25 -18.72 -8.41 -16.40
CA GLY A 25 -19.56 -8.91 -17.48
C GLY A 25 -18.80 -9.66 -18.57
N LEU A 26 -17.49 -9.46 -18.69
CA LEU A 26 -16.62 -10.23 -19.59
C LEU A 26 -16.10 -11.51 -18.94
N ASP A 27 -15.67 -11.43 -17.68
CA ASP A 27 -15.18 -12.56 -16.88
C ASP A 27 -15.36 -12.24 -15.39
N GLU A 28 -15.94 -13.18 -14.63
CA GLU A 28 -16.26 -13.00 -13.21
C GLU A 28 -15.02 -12.81 -12.31
N THR A 29 -13.83 -13.10 -12.81
CA THR A 29 -12.56 -12.90 -12.10
C THR A 29 -11.96 -11.51 -12.29
N LEU A 30 -12.51 -10.71 -13.23
CA LEU A 30 -12.02 -9.37 -13.55
C LEU A 30 -12.79 -8.31 -12.76
N HIS A 31 -12.03 -7.40 -12.16
CA HIS A 31 -12.57 -6.30 -11.36
C HIS A 31 -11.78 -5.00 -11.60
N ALA A 32 -12.48 -3.88 -11.47
CA ALA A 32 -11.87 -2.56 -11.39
C ALA A 32 -12.27 -1.88 -10.09
N GLY A 33 -11.36 -1.07 -9.54
CA GLY A 33 -11.62 -0.29 -8.34
C GLY A 33 -10.75 0.95 -8.28
N ALA A 34 -11.32 2.04 -7.78
CA ALA A 34 -10.58 3.24 -7.44
C ALA A 34 -10.09 3.15 -6.00
N VAL A 35 -8.84 3.55 -5.76
CA VAL A 35 -8.26 3.64 -4.43
C VAL A 35 -8.00 5.11 -4.12
N PHE A 36 -8.65 5.62 -3.08
CA PHE A 36 -8.49 6.99 -2.62
C PHE A 36 -7.65 7.02 -1.35
N ILE A 37 -6.57 7.78 -1.37
CA ILE A 37 -5.69 7.95 -0.22
C ILE A 37 -5.84 9.40 0.25
N PRO A 38 -6.33 9.63 1.47
CA PRO A 38 -6.51 10.99 1.96
C PRO A 38 -5.16 11.68 2.14
N LEU A 39 -5.09 12.94 1.75
CA LEU A 39 -3.93 13.80 1.97
C LEU A 39 -4.27 14.84 3.05
N ASP A 40 -3.28 15.18 3.87
CA ASP A 40 -3.45 16.24 4.88
C ASP A 40 -3.36 17.63 4.23
N MET A 41 -4.51 18.29 4.15
CA MET A 41 -4.63 19.63 3.60
C MET A 41 -3.87 20.69 4.41
N ASP A 42 -3.71 20.51 5.72
CA ASP A 42 -2.99 21.48 6.55
C ASP A 42 -1.47 21.32 6.37
N ALA A 43 -0.97 20.11 6.18
CA ALA A 43 0.40 19.89 5.72
C ALA A 43 0.64 20.43 4.31
N ILE A 44 -0.30 20.26 3.39
CA ILE A 44 -0.21 20.85 2.06
C ILE A 44 -0.13 22.39 2.14
N LYS A 45 -0.96 23.02 2.99
CA LYS A 45 -0.90 24.47 3.24
C LYS A 45 0.44 24.93 3.84
N ARG A 46 1.14 24.06 4.58
CA ARG A 46 2.51 24.31 5.07
C ARG A 46 3.61 24.03 4.04
N GLY A 47 3.27 23.64 2.82
CA GLY A 47 4.22 23.35 1.74
C GLY A 47 4.74 21.89 1.71
N GLU A 48 4.15 20.98 2.48
CA GLU A 48 4.60 19.58 2.60
C GLU A 48 3.91 18.63 1.60
N MET A 49 3.38 19.16 0.50
CA MET A 49 2.55 18.39 -0.45
C MET A 49 3.23 17.15 -1.02
N TYR A 50 4.51 17.28 -1.40
CA TYR A 50 5.32 16.16 -1.88
C TYR A 50 5.46 15.07 -0.80
N GLN A 51 5.70 15.47 0.45
CA GLN A 51 5.82 14.54 1.57
C GLN A 51 4.49 13.83 1.86
N GLN A 52 3.36 14.52 1.72
CA GLN A 52 2.03 13.91 1.88
C GLN A 52 1.76 12.87 0.82
N ILE A 53 2.13 13.13 -0.44
CA ILE A 53 2.04 12.16 -1.52
C ILE A 53 2.92 10.93 -1.24
N ILE A 54 4.16 11.14 -0.83
CA ILE A 54 5.07 10.04 -0.47
C ILE A 54 4.49 9.21 0.68
N ASN A 55 4.01 9.86 1.73
CA ASN A 55 3.40 9.18 2.88
C ASN A 55 2.16 8.38 2.48
N ALA A 56 1.35 8.90 1.56
CA ALA A 56 0.20 8.20 1.00
C ALA A 56 0.63 6.94 0.24
N ILE A 57 1.64 7.05 -0.63
CA ILE A 57 2.22 5.91 -1.36
C ILE A 57 2.74 4.86 -0.38
N TYR A 58 3.53 5.27 0.63
CA TYR A 58 4.03 4.37 1.67
C TYR A 58 2.90 3.65 2.40
N SER A 59 1.90 4.39 2.88
CA SER A 59 0.77 3.82 3.62
C SER A 59 0.06 2.73 2.82
N ARG A 60 -0.12 2.94 1.51
CA ARG A 60 -0.74 1.94 0.64
C ARG A 60 0.14 0.72 0.44
N ILE A 61 1.42 0.93 0.11
CA ILE A 61 2.39 -0.14 -0.12
C ILE A 61 2.50 -1.03 1.11
N PHE A 62 2.75 -0.43 2.27
CA PHE A 62 2.93 -1.16 3.51
C PHE A 62 1.64 -1.82 3.99
N GLY A 63 0.49 -1.14 3.88
CA GLY A 63 -0.81 -1.70 4.24
C GLY A 63 -1.10 -3.00 3.49
N SER A 64 -0.92 -3.01 2.16
CA SER A 64 -1.16 -4.21 1.35
C SER A 64 -0.15 -5.33 1.59
N ILE A 65 1.13 -5.01 1.81
CA ILE A 65 2.14 -6.03 2.18
C ILE A 65 1.77 -6.67 3.53
N VAL A 66 1.34 -5.86 4.49
CA VAL A 66 0.99 -6.33 5.84
C VAL A 66 -0.28 -7.15 5.86
N GLU A 67 -1.35 -6.73 5.18
CA GLU A 67 -2.58 -7.54 5.08
C GLU A 67 -2.29 -8.94 4.54
N LYS A 68 -1.43 -9.05 3.51
CA LYS A 68 -1.00 -10.34 2.97
C LYS A 68 -0.11 -11.12 3.95
N LEU A 69 0.82 -10.46 4.65
CA LEU A 69 1.66 -11.10 5.65
C LEU A 69 0.86 -11.58 6.86
N GLU A 70 -0.14 -10.84 7.31
CA GLU A 70 -1.04 -11.27 8.37
C GLU A 70 -1.87 -12.47 7.94
N ALA A 71 -2.35 -12.50 6.70
CA ALA A 71 -3.05 -13.66 6.16
C ALA A 71 -2.14 -14.91 6.16
N VAL A 72 -0.86 -14.75 5.84
CA VAL A 72 0.12 -15.84 5.86
C VAL A 72 0.56 -16.20 7.28
N ALA A 73 0.68 -15.25 8.19
CA ALA A 73 1.04 -15.47 9.60
C ALA A 73 -0.10 -16.14 10.40
N LYS A 74 -1.37 -15.86 10.04
CA LYS A 74 -2.56 -16.53 10.59
C LYS A 74 -2.66 -17.98 10.08
N SER A 75 -2.09 -18.28 8.91
CA SER A 75 -1.87 -19.66 8.50
C SER A 75 -0.74 -20.23 9.37
N LYS A 76 -0.97 -21.37 10.03
CA LYS A 76 -0.02 -22.01 10.97
C LYS A 76 1.27 -22.54 10.30
N VAL A 77 1.79 -21.88 9.27
CA VAL A 77 3.00 -22.25 8.56
C VAL A 77 4.19 -21.66 9.33
N ARG A 78 4.79 -22.53 10.16
CA ARG A 78 6.10 -22.39 10.82
C ARG A 78 7.01 -21.39 10.10
N ASN A 79 7.26 -20.21 10.68
CA ASN A 79 8.39 -19.26 10.51
C ASN A 79 9.05 -19.02 9.14
N ASN A 80 8.60 -19.70 8.08
CA ASN A 80 9.23 -19.86 6.78
C ASN A 80 8.12 -19.82 5.74
N LEU A 81 8.26 -18.92 4.77
CA LEU A 81 7.39 -18.91 3.61
C LEU A 81 7.70 -20.12 2.72
N THR A 82 6.68 -20.74 2.13
CA THR A 82 6.90 -21.66 1.01
C THR A 82 7.43 -20.87 -0.19
N GLU A 83 8.17 -21.52 -1.09
CA GLU A 83 8.67 -20.89 -2.33
C GLU A 83 7.55 -20.18 -3.09
N ARG A 84 6.38 -20.82 -3.21
CA ARG A 84 5.19 -20.24 -3.84
C ARG A 84 4.71 -18.96 -3.16
N SER A 85 4.75 -18.91 -1.82
CA SER A 85 4.40 -17.70 -1.07
C SER A 85 5.45 -16.62 -1.21
N GLN A 86 6.74 -16.97 -1.21
CA GLN A 86 7.84 -16.03 -1.46
C GLN A 86 7.69 -15.38 -2.84
N GLU A 87 7.47 -16.16 -3.89
CA GLU A 87 7.21 -15.64 -5.23
C GLU A 87 5.99 -14.72 -5.29
N ALA A 88 4.91 -15.08 -4.59
CA ALA A 88 3.71 -14.23 -4.52
C ALA A 88 3.98 -12.89 -3.81
N PHE A 89 4.80 -12.89 -2.76
CA PHE A 89 5.20 -11.67 -2.07
C PHE A 89 6.17 -10.83 -2.91
N ILE A 90 7.12 -11.44 -3.61
CA ILE A 90 8.04 -10.76 -4.54
C ILE A 90 7.22 -10.05 -5.63
N LYS A 91 6.27 -10.76 -6.26
CA LYS A 91 5.39 -10.16 -7.28
C LYS A 91 4.55 -9.01 -6.73
N LEU A 92 4.16 -9.09 -5.46
CA LEU A 92 3.48 -7.98 -4.79
C LEU A 92 4.43 -6.79 -4.60
N VAL A 93 5.66 -7.01 -4.11
CA VAL A 93 6.67 -5.94 -3.97
C VAL A 93 6.97 -5.29 -5.33
N ASP A 94 7.07 -6.08 -6.39
CA ASP A 94 7.29 -5.57 -7.75
C ASP A 94 6.09 -4.79 -8.28
N SER A 95 4.86 -5.24 -7.98
CA SER A 95 3.65 -4.47 -8.28
C SER A 95 3.63 -3.14 -7.52
N MET A 96 4.16 -3.10 -6.30
CA MET A 96 4.28 -1.87 -5.50
C MET A 96 5.36 -0.92 -6.05
N ARG A 97 6.40 -1.42 -6.73
CA ARG A 97 7.36 -0.55 -7.45
C ARG A 97 6.65 0.25 -8.54
N ALA A 98 5.67 -0.34 -9.22
CA ALA A 98 4.87 0.37 -10.22
C ALA A 98 4.01 1.50 -9.62
N ILE A 99 3.71 1.43 -8.31
CA ILE A 99 3.00 2.49 -7.58
C ILE A 99 3.94 3.65 -7.20
N ASN A 100 5.25 3.41 -7.10
CA ASN A 100 6.24 4.46 -6.90
C ASN A 100 6.49 5.27 -8.19
N ILE A 101 5.44 5.91 -8.69
CA ILE A 101 5.42 6.71 -9.93
C ILE A 101 6.41 7.88 -9.83
N LEU A 102 6.74 8.33 -8.61
CA LEU A 102 7.68 9.42 -8.37
C LEU A 102 9.15 9.00 -8.44
N GLY A 103 9.45 7.70 -8.53
CA GLY A 103 10.83 7.21 -8.55
C GLY A 103 11.61 7.57 -7.29
N ASP A 104 10.93 7.73 -6.14
CA ASP A 104 11.58 8.13 -4.89
C ASP A 104 12.58 7.05 -4.44
N ASP A 105 13.84 7.46 -4.25
CA ASP A 105 14.95 6.56 -3.92
C ASP A 105 14.76 5.89 -2.55
N ALA A 106 14.14 6.56 -1.59
CA ALA A 106 13.88 5.99 -0.29
C ALA A 106 12.81 4.89 -0.38
N VAL A 107 11.77 5.10 -1.20
CA VAL A 107 10.74 4.08 -1.47
C VAL A 107 11.38 2.87 -2.15
N ILE A 108 12.25 3.09 -3.14
CA ILE A 108 12.98 2.03 -3.85
C ILE A 108 13.88 1.25 -2.88
N ALA A 109 14.67 1.95 -2.07
CA ALA A 109 15.56 1.32 -1.09
C ALA A 109 14.77 0.46 -0.10
N LYS A 110 13.60 0.94 0.34
CA LYS A 110 12.72 0.20 1.24
C LYS A 110 12.11 -1.04 0.58
N LEU A 111 11.60 -0.92 -0.65
CA LEU A 111 11.06 -2.06 -1.40
C LEU A 111 12.14 -3.12 -1.68
N ASN A 112 13.37 -2.70 -1.98
CA ASN A 112 14.51 -3.60 -2.13
C ASN A 112 14.79 -4.35 -0.81
N ARG A 113 14.83 -3.63 0.33
CA ARG A 113 15.01 -4.26 1.64
C ARG A 113 13.92 -5.29 1.96
N ILE A 114 12.67 -4.97 1.67
CA ILE A 114 11.54 -5.91 1.84
C ILE A 114 11.73 -7.15 0.96
N ALA A 115 12.09 -6.97 -0.31
CA ALA A 115 12.35 -8.08 -1.23
C ALA A 115 13.48 -8.98 -0.72
N ASP A 116 14.56 -8.39 -0.20
CA ASP A 116 15.70 -9.14 0.34
C ASP A 116 15.32 -9.93 1.60
N LEU A 117 14.53 -9.35 2.51
CA LEU A 117 14.02 -10.06 3.68
C LEU A 117 13.11 -11.24 3.30
N ILE A 118 12.31 -11.09 2.24
CA ILE A 118 11.48 -12.19 1.71
C ILE A 118 12.36 -13.31 1.12
N ARG A 119 13.37 -12.96 0.30
CA ARG A 119 14.29 -13.92 -0.33
C ARG A 119 15.13 -14.68 0.69
N ASN A 120 15.58 -13.99 1.73
CA ASN A 120 16.37 -14.58 2.81
C ASN A 120 15.50 -15.28 3.86
N ASN A 121 14.17 -15.31 3.65
CA ASN A 121 13.22 -15.95 4.54
C ASN A 121 13.29 -15.41 5.99
N GLU A 122 13.62 -14.13 6.15
CA GLU A 122 13.72 -13.44 7.43
C GLU A 122 12.37 -12.87 7.86
N ILE A 123 11.36 -13.73 7.98
CA ILE A 123 9.96 -13.33 8.15
C ILE A 123 9.71 -12.59 9.47
N GLU A 124 10.41 -12.97 10.54
CA GLU A 124 10.32 -12.27 11.82
C GLU A 124 10.85 -10.83 11.75
N ASN A 125 11.95 -10.61 11.02
CA ASN A 125 12.51 -9.27 10.81
C ASN A 125 11.57 -8.42 9.95
N LEU A 126 11.03 -9.03 8.88
CA LEU A 126 10.04 -8.39 8.02
C LEU A 126 8.79 -7.97 8.80
N GLN A 127 8.24 -8.84 9.65
CA GLN A 127 7.09 -8.52 10.49
C GLN A 127 7.38 -7.38 11.46
N LYS A 128 8.56 -7.39 12.12
CA LYS A 128 8.97 -6.32 13.03
C LYS A 128 9.09 -4.98 12.32
N GLU A 129 9.78 -4.94 11.18
CA GLU A 129 9.97 -3.71 10.40
C GLU A 129 8.63 -3.15 9.92
N LEU A 130 7.77 -3.98 9.36
CA LEU A 130 6.47 -3.55 8.85
C LEU A 130 5.52 -3.12 9.96
N SER A 131 5.54 -3.79 11.10
CA SER A 131 4.75 -3.38 12.27
C SER A 131 5.21 -2.04 12.83
N ALA A 132 6.52 -1.77 12.83
CA ALA A 132 7.08 -0.49 13.26
C ALA A 132 6.73 0.64 12.28
N GLU A 133 6.81 0.38 10.98
CA GLU A 133 6.39 1.29 9.92
C GLU A 133 4.90 1.63 10.02
N ILE A 134 4.03 0.61 10.16
CA ILE A 134 2.60 0.84 10.35
C ILE A 134 2.33 1.64 11.61
N LYS A 135 2.96 1.33 12.74
CA LYS A 135 2.77 2.11 13.97
C LYS A 135 3.20 3.56 13.77
N THR A 136 4.26 3.80 13.01
CA THR A 136 4.74 5.15 12.71
C THR A 136 3.75 5.89 11.79
N ILE A 137 3.26 5.22 10.76
CA ILE A 137 2.25 5.75 9.83
C ILE A 137 0.95 6.02 10.61
N GLN A 138 0.44 5.05 11.35
CA GLN A 138 -0.76 5.17 12.17
C GLN A 138 -0.62 6.19 13.29
N ALA A 139 0.53 6.36 13.93
CA ALA A 139 0.73 7.42 14.93
C ALA A 139 0.64 8.80 14.27
N ARG A 140 1.26 8.97 13.09
CA ARG A 140 1.14 10.17 12.27
C ARG A 140 -0.29 10.42 11.79
N THR A 141 -1.10 9.37 11.63
CA THR A 141 -2.54 9.48 11.28
C THR A 141 -3.46 9.65 12.50
N LYS A 142 -3.23 8.98 13.64
CA LYS A 142 -4.09 8.95 14.85
C LYS A 142 -3.92 10.15 15.77
N GLU A 143 -2.71 10.72 15.90
CA GLU A 143 -2.53 11.96 16.67
C GLU A 143 -3.41 13.11 16.13
N ARG A 144 -3.96 12.98 14.92
CA ARG A 144 -4.76 14.00 14.25
C ARG A 144 -6.27 13.73 14.20
N VAL A 145 -6.73 12.50 14.46
CA VAL A 145 -8.18 12.22 14.60
C VAL A 145 -8.70 12.65 15.98
N LEU A 146 -7.82 12.77 16.97
CA LEU A 146 -8.16 13.21 18.34
C LEU A 146 -8.04 14.74 18.55
N GLN A 147 -7.73 15.51 17.50
CA GLN A 147 -7.71 16.99 17.53
C GLN A 147 -8.85 17.64 16.72
N LEU A 148 -9.80 16.82 16.22
CA LEU A 148 -11.10 17.25 15.69
C LEU A 148 -12.20 16.88 16.69
#